data_AF-A0A845XZE6-F1
#
_entry.id   AF-A0A845XZE6-F1
#
_cell.length_a   1.000
_cell.length_b   1.000
_cell.length_c   1.000
_cell.angle_alpha   90.00
_cell.angle_beta   90.00
_cell.angle_gamma   90.00
#
_symmetry.space_group_name_H-M   'P 1'
#
loop_
_entity.id
_entity.type
_entity.pdbx_description
1 polymer ?
#
loop_
_entity_poly.entity_id
_entity_poly.type
_entity_poly.pdbx_seq_one_letter_code
_entity_poly.pdbx_strand_id
1 'polypeptide(L)'
;MLPVEQGQQLRDLWEEFEAFETATAKFAVALDRLQPFLFNQHNQGGTWQLHKITKYQVNQRMAPVKEVSPELWTLVEQIITDCQAAGYLSE
;
A
#
# COMPACT_ATOMS: atom_id res chain seq x y z
N MET A 1 16.55 -1.19 -27.18
CA MET A 1 15.41 -2.07 -26.85
C MET A 1 15.95 -3.30 -26.13
N LEU A 2 15.20 -3.88 -25.19
CA LEU A 2 15.62 -5.11 -24.49
C LEU A 2 15.60 -6.31 -25.44
N PRO A 3 16.38 -7.38 -25.17
CA PRO A 3 16.20 -8.69 -25.80
C PRO A 3 14.75 -9.17 -25.69
N VAL A 4 14.24 -9.82 -26.74
CA VAL A 4 12.83 -10.22 -26.85
C VAL A 4 12.37 -11.04 -25.64
N GLU A 5 13.18 -12.02 -25.22
CA GLU A 5 12.86 -12.88 -24.08
C GLU A 5 12.77 -12.10 -22.76
N GLN A 6 13.72 -11.21 -22.49
CA GLN A 6 13.71 -10.38 -21.28
C GLN A 6 12.55 -9.40 -21.27
N GLY A 7 12.24 -8.81 -22.44
CA GLY A 7 11.09 -7.94 -22.60
C GLY A 7 9.77 -8.67 -22.32
N GLN A 8 9.63 -9.90 -22.83
CA GLN A 8 8.44 -10.72 -22.58
C GLN A 8 8.31 -11.11 -21.10
N GLN A 9 9.38 -11.57 -20.46
CA GLN A 9 9.35 -11.94 -19.04
C GLN A 9 8.93 -10.78 -18.13
N LEU A 10 9.45 -9.57 -18.35
CA LEU A 10 9.05 -8.39 -17.58
C LEU A 10 7.60 -8.00 -17.86
N ARG A 11 7.15 -8.16 -19.10
CA ARG A 11 5.75 -7.91 -19.48
C ARG A 11 4.81 -8.88 -18.77
N ASP A 12 5.14 -10.16 -18.75
CA ASP A 12 4.32 -11.19 -18.09
C ASP A 12 4.22 -10.93 -16.58
N LEU A 13 5.32 -10.57 -15.92
CA LEU A 13 5.33 -10.18 -14.50
C LEU A 13 4.49 -8.92 -14.24
N TRP A 14 4.55 -7.94 -15.14
CA TRP A 14 3.72 -6.74 -15.03
C TRP A 14 2.23 -7.08 -15.18
N GLU A 15 1.87 -7.91 -16.16
CA GLU A 15 0.48 -8.36 -16.34
C GLU A 15 -0.03 -9.16 -15.13
N GLU A 16 0.81 -10.02 -14.54
CA GLU A 16 0.49 -10.75 -13.31
C GLU A 16 0.23 -9.78 -12.13
N PHE A 17 1.09 -8.78 -11.96
CA PHE A 17 0.95 -7.76 -10.91
C PHE A 17 -0.35 -6.96 -11.06
N GLU A 18 -0.64 -6.48 -12.27
CA GLU A 18 -1.85 -5.69 -12.57
C GLU A 18 -3.14 -6.50 -12.44
N ALA A 19 -3.10 -7.81 -12.76
CA ALA A 19 -4.24 -8.69 -12.61
C ALA A 19 -4.65 -8.88 -11.14
N PHE A 20 -3.70 -8.78 -10.20
CA PHE A 20 -3.95 -8.93 -8.76
C PHE A 20 -4.63 -10.27 -8.37
N GLU A 21 -4.36 -11.34 -9.13
CA GLU A 21 -5.01 -12.65 -8.93
C GLU A 21 -4.14 -13.63 -8.15
N THR A 22 -2.83 -13.68 -8.45
CA THR A 22 -1.90 -14.63 -7.84
C THR A 22 -1.52 -14.22 -6.42
N ALA A 23 -1.09 -15.19 -5.60
CA ALA A 23 -0.61 -14.88 -4.24
C ALA A 23 0.59 -13.91 -4.26
N THR A 24 1.51 -14.07 -5.23
CA THR A 24 2.67 -13.19 -5.40
C THR A 24 2.25 -11.78 -5.78
N ALA A 25 1.34 -11.61 -6.75
CA ALA A 25 0.83 -10.31 -7.16
C ALA A 25 0.10 -9.61 -6.01
N LYS A 26 -0.73 -10.34 -5.26
CA LYS A 26 -1.43 -9.78 -4.10
C LYS A 26 -0.47 -9.30 -3.03
N PHE A 27 0.57 -10.09 -2.73
CA PHE A 27 1.62 -9.70 -1.80
C PHE A 27 2.42 -8.49 -2.29
N ALA A 28 2.80 -8.45 -3.57
CA ALA A 28 3.49 -7.31 -4.15
C ALA A 28 2.64 -6.03 -4.08
N VAL A 29 1.35 -6.11 -4.39
CA VAL A 29 0.43 -4.97 -4.27
C VAL A 29 0.32 -4.53 -2.81
N ALA A 30 0.21 -5.44 -1.84
CA ALA A 30 0.18 -5.09 -0.42
C ALA A 30 1.42 -4.30 0.01
N LEU A 31 2.62 -4.71 -0.43
CA LEU A 31 3.86 -3.99 -0.19
C LEU A 31 3.87 -2.60 -0.87
N ASP A 32 3.38 -2.51 -2.10
CA ASP A 32 3.20 -1.24 -2.81
C ASP A 32 2.25 -0.28 -2.06
N ARG A 33 1.21 -0.80 -1.38
CA ARG A 33 0.34 0.01 -0.51
C ARG A 33 1.05 0.48 0.76
N LEU A 34 1.84 -0.40 1.37
CA LEU A 34 2.52 -0.14 2.64
C LEU A 34 3.59 0.95 2.51
N GLN A 35 4.32 0.99 1.40
CA GLN A 35 5.43 1.94 1.21
C GLN A 35 5.02 3.42 1.40
N PRO A 36 4.03 3.97 0.66
CA PRO A 36 3.62 5.37 0.83
C PRO A 36 2.87 5.61 2.14
N PHE A 37 2.24 4.58 2.70
CA PHE A 37 1.59 4.65 4.01
C PHE A 37 2.62 4.90 5.13
N LEU A 38 3.71 4.13 5.16
CA LEU A 38 4.80 4.30 6.12
C LEU A 38 5.51 5.64 5.95
N PHE A 39 5.66 6.12 4.71
CA PHE A 39 6.22 7.45 4.44
C PHE A 39 5.34 8.57 4.99
N ASN A 40 4.02 8.45 4.89
CA ASN A 40 3.14 9.43 5.50
C ASN A 40 3.27 9.42 7.03
N GLN A 41 3.32 8.25 7.67
CA GLN A 41 3.59 8.16 9.12
C GLN A 41 4.91 8.87 9.50
N HIS A 42 6.02 8.56 8.80
CA HIS A 42 7.33 9.12 9.11
C HIS A 42 7.41 10.64 8.86
N ASN A 43 6.67 11.13 7.87
CA ASN A 43 6.59 12.56 7.55
C ASN A 43 5.39 13.25 8.20
N GLN A 44 4.94 12.76 9.37
CA GLN A 44 3.90 13.40 10.19
C GLN A 44 2.59 13.69 9.42
N GLY A 45 2.21 12.78 8.52
CA GLY A 45 1.04 12.89 7.66
C GLY A 45 1.24 13.75 6.41
N GLY A 46 2.48 14.03 5.98
CA GLY A 46 2.81 14.98 4.90
C GLY A 46 1.82 15.05 3.73
N THR A 47 1.66 13.98 2.95
CA THR A 47 0.71 14.00 1.81
C THR A 47 -0.74 13.85 2.25
N TRP A 48 -1.01 13.17 3.37
CA TRP A 48 -2.37 13.08 3.93
C TRP A 48 -2.91 14.46 4.30
N GLN A 49 -2.14 15.27 5.02
CA GLN A 49 -2.54 16.63 5.40
C GLN A 49 -2.62 17.54 4.18
N LEU A 50 -1.63 17.49 3.28
CA LEU A 50 -1.61 18.31 2.07
C LEU A 50 -2.86 18.12 1.20
N HIS A 51 -3.29 16.86 1.05
CA HIS A 51 -4.44 16.49 0.22
C HIS A 51 -5.72 16.23 1.02
N LYS A 52 -5.72 16.51 2.32
CA LYS A 52 -6.88 16.31 3.23
C LYS A 52 -7.45 14.89 3.17
N ILE A 53 -6.55 13.91 3.15
CA ILE A 53 -6.89 12.49 3.14
C ILE A 53 -7.46 12.10 4.51
N THR A 54 -8.57 11.37 4.49
CA THR A 54 -9.25 10.88 5.70
C THR A 54 -8.82 9.45 6.05
N LYS A 55 -9.02 9.04 7.30
CA LYS A 55 -8.83 7.66 7.73
C LYS A 55 -9.67 6.70 6.90
N TYR A 56 -10.90 7.07 6.56
CA TYR A 56 -11.74 6.26 5.68
C TYR A 56 -11.07 5.97 4.32
N GLN A 57 -10.43 6.97 3.71
CA GLN A 57 -9.68 6.79 2.46
C GLN A 57 -8.43 5.93 2.64
N VAL A 58 -7.68 6.13 3.73
CA VAL A 58 -6.50 5.30 4.05
C VAL A 58 -6.92 3.84 4.25
N ASN A 59 -7.98 3.58 5.01
CA ASN A 59 -8.49 2.22 5.24
C ASN A 59 -8.89 1.52 3.94
N GLN A 60 -9.59 2.22 3.03
CA GLN A 60 -9.91 1.65 1.71
C GLN A 60 -8.66 1.36 0.89
N ARG A 61 -7.68 2.27 0.89
CA ARG A 61 -6.43 2.10 0.14
C ARG A 61 -5.59 0.93 0.67
N MET A 62 -5.66 0.65 1.97
CA MET A 62 -4.92 -0.41 2.66
C MET A 62 -5.67 -1.75 2.72
N ALA A 63 -6.93 -1.81 2.32
CA ALA A 63 -7.74 -3.03 2.36
C ALA A 63 -7.07 -4.29 1.76
N PRO A 64 -6.30 -4.20 0.65
CA PRO A 64 -5.58 -5.36 0.11
C PRO A 64 -4.61 -6.00 1.10
N VAL A 65 -4.00 -5.24 2.02
CA VAL A 65 -3.06 -5.77 3.02
C VAL A 65 -3.76 -6.75 3.95
N LYS A 66 -5.02 -6.48 4.30
CA LYS A 66 -5.85 -7.35 5.15
C LYS A 66 -6.09 -8.71 4.55
N GLU A 67 -6.29 -8.77 3.23
CA GLU A 67 -6.55 -10.02 2.52
C GLU A 67 -5.30 -10.89 2.39
N VAL A 68 -4.12 -10.28 2.46
CA VAL A 68 -2.84 -10.92 2.17
C VAL A 68 -2.12 -11.38 3.44
N SER A 69 -2.09 -10.54 4.48
CA SER A 69 -1.43 -10.87 5.75
C SER A 69 -2.16 -10.22 6.91
N PRO A 70 -2.80 -11.02 7.77
CA PRO A 70 -3.37 -10.53 9.03
C PRO A 70 -2.33 -9.84 9.93
N GLU A 71 -1.09 -10.33 9.98
CA GLU A 71 -0.04 -9.72 10.80
C GLU A 71 0.33 -8.31 10.32
N LEU A 72 0.48 -8.12 9.01
CA LEU A 72 0.71 -6.79 8.43
C LEU A 72 -0.48 -5.86 8.65
N TRP A 73 -1.70 -6.40 8.59
CA TRP A 73 -2.90 -5.61 8.86
C TRP A 73 -2.95 -5.08 10.29
N THR A 74 -2.60 -5.89 11.29
CA THR A 74 -2.51 -5.44 12.69
C THR A 74 -1.53 -4.27 12.85
N LEU A 75 -0.39 -4.32 12.16
CA LEU A 75 0.57 -3.20 12.16
C LEU A 75 -0.04 -1.94 11.53
N VAL A 76 -0.76 -2.07 10.42
CA VAL A 76 -1.43 -0.95 9.75
C VAL A 76 -2.46 -0.30 10.66
N GLU A 77 -3.30 -1.10 11.33
CA GLU A 77 -4.32 -0.60 12.26
C GLU A 77 -3.68 0.17 13.44
N GLN A 78 -2.58 -0.35 13.98
CA GLN A 78 -1.83 0.33 15.04
C GLN A 78 -1.30 1.69 14.55
N ILE A 79 -0.65 1.73 13.38
CA ILE A 79 -0.08 2.97 12.83
C ILE A 79 -1.16 4.00 12.52
N ILE A 80 -2.32 3.59 12.00
CA ILE A 80 -3.46 4.49 11.77
C ILE A 80 -3.90 5.12 13.09
N THR A 81 -4.05 4.30 14.13
CA THR A 81 -4.45 4.76 15.46
C THR A 81 -3.44 5.76 16.02
N ASP A 82 -2.14 5.47 15.91
CA ASP A 82 -1.07 6.36 16.38
C ASP A 82 -1.05 7.68 15.60
N CYS A 83 -1.22 7.63 14.28
CA CYS A 83 -1.26 8.83 13.43
C CYS A 83 -2.48 9.71 13.74
N GLN A 84 -3.63 9.12 14.06
CA GLN A 84 -4.80 9.89 14.51
C GLN A 84 -4.55 10.55 15.87
N ALA A 85 -4.01 9.81 16.83
CA ALA A 85 -3.69 10.35 18.16
C ALA A 85 -2.66 11.50 18.08
N ALA A 86 -1.72 11.42 17.12
CA ALA A 86 -0.73 12.46 16.85
C ALA A 86 -1.26 13.63 16.00
N GLY A 87 -2.49 13.55 15.48
CA GLY A 87 -3.10 14.59 14.63
C GLY A 87 -2.60 14.61 13.18
N TYR A 88 -1.93 13.55 12.72
CA TYR A 88 -1.38 13.44 11.36
C TYR A 88 -2.42 13.00 10.33
N LEU A 89 -3.47 12.32 10.79
CA LEU A 89 -4.54 11.77 9.96
C LEU A 89 -5.89 12.21 10.51
N SER A 90 -6.70 12.81 9.65
CA SER A 90 -8.07 13.20 9.98
C SER A 90 -9.01 11.99 9.99
N GLU A 91 -10.13 12.09 10.72
CA GLU A 91 -11.22 11.10 10.68
C GLU A 91 -11.73 10.84 9.25
#